data_AF-A0AAD9A8W4-F1
#
_entry.id   AF-A0AAD9A8W4-F1
#
_cell.length_a   1.000
_cell.length_b   1.000
_cell.length_c   1.000
_cell.angle_alpha   90.00
_cell.angle_beta   90.00
_cell.angle_gamma   90.00
#
_symmetry.space_group_name_H-M   'P 1'
#
loop_
_entity.id
_entity.type
_entity.pdbx_description
1 polymer ?
#
loop_
_entity_poly.entity_id
_entity_poly.type
_entity_poly.pdbx_seq_one_letter_code
_entity_poly.pdbx_strand_id
1 'polypeptide(L)'
;MLTGEKNRLVLETLQPLSGDRKAFRLINGVLMEQTVKDVLPALTTNSEGLKKVLEDLVKQYKTKQDELEKWKKKNNVQVVQN
;
A
#
# COMPACT_ATOMS: atom_id res chain seq x y z
N MET A 1 3.29 -5.07 5.33
CA MET A 1 4.54 -5.47 4.63
C MET A 1 4.28 -6.52 3.54
N LEU A 2 3.61 -7.64 3.83
CA LEU A 2 3.41 -8.75 2.88
C LEU A 2 2.72 -8.39 1.53
N THR A 3 1.77 -7.43 1.49
CA THR A 3 1.05 -7.09 0.24
C THR A 3 1.92 -6.25 -0.72
N GLY A 4 2.75 -5.35 -0.20
CA GLY A 4 3.61 -4.51 -1.02
C GLY A 4 4.72 -5.29 -1.71
N GLU A 5 5.34 -6.24 -1.00
CA GLU A 5 6.38 -7.10 -1.55
C GLU A 5 5.84 -8.02 -2.65
N LYS A 6 4.62 -8.56 -2.46
CA LYS A 6 3.94 -9.36 -3.49
C LYS A 6 3.66 -8.56 -4.76
N ASN A 7 3.13 -7.34 -4.63
CA ASN A 7 2.86 -6.48 -5.80
C ASN A 7 4.15 -6.12 -6.54
N ARG A 8 5.24 -5.85 -5.83
CA ARG A 8 6.56 -5.59 -6.42
C ARG A 8 7.07 -6.79 -7.21
N LEU A 9 7.03 -7.98 -6.62
CA LEU A 9 7.51 -9.20 -7.28
C LEU A 9 6.73 -9.51 -8.56
N VAL A 10 5.40 -9.31 -8.54
CA VAL A 10 4.55 -9.49 -9.72
C VAL A 10 4.95 -8.50 -10.83
N LEU A 11 5.15 -7.22 -10.49
CA LEU A 11 5.60 -6.21 -11.46
C LEU A 11 6.97 -6.55 -12.06
N GLU A 12 7.95 -6.89 -11.22
CA GLU A 12 9.31 -7.27 -11.65
C GLU A 12 9.30 -8.50 -12.58
N THR A 13 8.35 -9.43 -12.36
CA THR A 13 8.21 -10.63 -13.19
C THR A 13 7.53 -10.35 -14.54
N LEU A 14 6.57 -9.42 -14.57
CA LEU A 14 5.80 -9.12 -15.79
C LEU A 14 6.49 -8.10 -16.70
N GLN A 15 7.25 -7.17 -16.13
CA GLN A 15 7.91 -6.08 -16.86
C GLN A 15 8.86 -6.52 -17.98
N PRO A 16 9.65 -7.62 -17.88
CA PRO A 16 10.50 -8.07 -18.98
C PRO A 16 9.75 -8.86 -20.07
N LEU A 17 8.44 -9.12 -19.90
CA LEU A 17 7.66 -9.91 -20.85
C LEU A 17 7.13 -9.04 -21.99
N SER A 18 6.87 -9.67 -23.14
CA SER A 18 6.19 -9.00 -24.26
C SER A 18 4.84 -8.45 -23.83
N GLY A 19 4.55 -7.20 -24.22
CA GLY A 19 3.28 -6.53 -23.90
C GLY A 19 2.05 -7.29 -24.41
N ASP A 20 2.15 -7.99 -25.54
CA ASP A 20 1.05 -8.77 -26.14
C ASP A 20 0.88 -10.16 -25.51
N ARG A 21 1.77 -10.55 -24.59
CA ARG A 21 1.62 -11.83 -23.86
C ARG A 21 0.34 -11.79 -23.03
N LYS A 22 -0.44 -12.86 -23.10
CA LYS A 22 -1.63 -13.03 -22.26
C LYS A 22 -1.26 -13.00 -20.78
N ALA A 23 -2.04 -12.24 -20.01
CA ALA A 23 -2.00 -12.13 -18.57
C ALA A 23 -3.41 -12.41 -18.02
N PHE A 24 -3.50 -12.99 -16.84
CA PHE A 24 -4.79 -13.33 -16.23
C PHE A 24 -4.93 -12.67 -14.87
N ARG A 25 -6.07 -12.00 -14.66
CA ARG A 25 -6.40 -11.34 -13.39
C ARG A 25 -7.58 -12.04 -12.74
N LEU A 26 -7.39 -12.55 -11.53
CA LEU A 26 -8.44 -13.14 -10.70
C LEU A 26 -9.07 -12.06 -9.82
N ILE A 27 -10.38 -11.83 -9.97
CA ILE A 27 -11.16 -10.89 -9.15
C ILE A 27 -12.43 -11.59 -8.70
N ASN A 28 -12.66 -11.69 -7.38
CA ASN A 28 -13.87 -12.28 -6.81
C ASN A 28 -14.24 -13.66 -7.40
N GLY A 29 -13.24 -14.50 -7.67
CA GLY A 29 -13.43 -15.83 -8.27
C GLY A 29 -13.57 -15.85 -9.79
N VAL A 30 -13.61 -14.70 -10.47
CA VAL A 30 -13.66 -14.60 -11.92
C VAL A 30 -12.26 -14.35 -12.47
N LEU A 31 -11.81 -15.20 -13.40
CA LEU A 31 -10.54 -15.05 -14.09
C LEU A 31 -10.76 -14.30 -15.41
N MET A 32 -10.15 -13.12 -15.54
CA MET A 32 -10.21 -12.31 -16.76
C MET A 32 -8.90 -12.41 -17.54
N GLU A 33 -8.99 -12.70 -18.83
CA GLU A 33 -7.87 -12.64 -19.78
C GLU A 33 -7.62 -11.18 -20.20
N GLN A 34 -6.36 -10.76 -20.15
CA GLN A 34 -5.86 -9.45 -20.58
C GLN A 34 -4.47 -9.61 -21.21
N THR A 35 -3.83 -8.52 -21.61
CA THR A 35 -2.42 -8.54 -22.03
C THR A 35 -1.51 -7.89 -20.98
N VAL A 36 -0.21 -8.19 -21.01
CA VAL A 36 0.77 -7.59 -20.09
C VAL A 36 0.76 -6.06 -20.17
N LYS A 37 0.64 -5.49 -21.37
CA LYS A 37 0.56 -4.02 -21.56
C LYS A 37 -0.68 -3.39 -20.91
N ASP A 38 -1.80 -4.12 -20.83
CA ASP A 38 -3.04 -3.61 -20.20
C ASP A 38 -2.98 -3.73 -18.67
N VAL A 39 -2.31 -4.78 -18.17
CA VAL A 39 -2.27 -5.11 -16.73
C VAL A 39 -1.20 -4.29 -15.98
N LEU A 40 -0.06 -4.02 -16.60
CA LEU A 40 1.06 -3.29 -15.97
C LEU A 40 0.64 -1.92 -15.41
N PRO A 41 -0.05 -1.03 -16.17
CA PRO A 41 -0.46 0.28 -15.65
C PRO A 41 -1.38 0.19 -14.43
N ALA A 42 -2.31 -0.78 -14.44
CA ALA A 42 -3.24 -0.99 -13.34
C ALA A 42 -2.52 -1.48 -12.08
N LEU A 43 -1.55 -2.39 -12.21
CA LEU A 43 -0.75 -2.88 -11.09
C LEU A 43 0.14 -1.77 -10.50
N THR A 44 0.78 -0.98 -11.34
CA THR A 44 1.62 0.15 -10.91
C THR A 44 0.81 1.18 -10.14
N THR A 45 -0.28 1.68 -10.73
CA THR A 45 -1.17 2.67 -10.10
C THR A 45 -1.68 2.20 -8.75
N ASN A 46 -2.13 0.94 -8.68
CA ASN A 46 -2.65 0.37 -7.43
C ASN A 46 -1.55 0.24 -6.35
N SER A 47 -0.35 -0.19 -6.74
CA SER A 47 0.78 -0.32 -5.82
C SER A 47 1.19 1.04 -5.25
N GLU A 48 1.32 2.06 -6.10
CA GLU A 48 1.65 3.42 -5.70
C GLU A 48 0.56 4.06 -4.83
N GLY A 49 -0.71 3.87 -5.19
CA GLY A 49 -1.84 4.34 -4.39
C GLY A 49 -1.83 3.76 -2.97
N LEU A 50 -1.61 2.45 -2.83
CA LEU A 50 -1.50 1.80 -1.52
C LEU A 50 -0.30 2.32 -0.71
N LYS A 51 0.85 2.55 -1.37
CA LYS A 51 2.03 3.13 -0.72
C LYS A 51 1.73 4.53 -0.19
N LYS A 52 1.08 5.38 -0.98
CA LYS A 52 0.68 6.73 -0.57
C LYS A 52 -0.28 6.70 0.62
N VAL A 53 -1.30 5.83 0.60
CA VAL A 53 -2.24 5.68 1.73
C VAL A 53 -1.52 5.26 3.02
N LEU A 54 -0.54 4.37 2.92
CA LEU A 54 0.27 3.96 4.07
C LEU A 54 1.10 5.14 4.60
N GLU A 55 1.76 5.90 3.73
CA GLU A 55 2.53 7.08 4.11
C GLU A 55 1.66 8.14 4.80
N ASP A 56 0.47 8.40 4.26
CA ASP A 56 -0.51 9.33 4.84
C ASP A 56 -0.98 8.86 6.22
N LEU A 57 -1.23 7.55 6.39
CA LEU A 57 -1.63 6.98 7.68
C LEU A 57 -0.51 7.10 8.73
N VAL A 58 0.74 6.83 8.35
CA VAL A 58 1.91 7.01 9.23
C VAL A 58 2.05 8.48 9.64
N LYS A 59 1.84 9.42 8.71
CA LYS A 59 1.87 10.85 9.00
C LYS A 59 0.78 11.25 9.98
N GLN A 60 -0.46 10.81 9.75
CA GLN A 60 -1.59 11.07 10.65
C GLN A 60 -1.33 10.52 12.06
N TYR A 61 -0.81 9.29 12.15
CA TYR A 61 -0.44 8.68 13.42
C TYR A 61 0.58 9.53 14.19
N LYS A 62 1.68 9.95 13.53
CA LYS A 62 2.72 10.78 14.16
C LYS A 62 2.17 12.13 14.62
N THR A 63 1.37 12.80 13.79
CA THR A 63 0.71 14.06 14.16
C THR A 63 -0.14 13.87 15.42
N LYS A 64 -0.95 12.80 15.48
CA LYS A 64 -1.78 12.50 16.64
C LYS A 64 -0.97 12.17 17.89
N GLN A 65 0.14 11.45 17.73
CA GLN A 65 1.08 11.16 18.80
C GLN A 65 1.69 12.46 19.36
N ASP A 66 2.13 13.38 18.50
CA ASP A 66 2.70 14.67 18.91
C ASP A 66 1.65 15.56 19.60
N GLU A 67 0.42 15.58 19.09
CA GLU A 67 -0.71 16.27 19.73
C GLU A 67 -0.98 15.72 21.13
N LEU A 68 -0.99 14.39 21.28
CA LEU A 68 -1.20 13.73 22.56
C LEU A 68 -0.07 14.06 23.55
N GLU A 69 1.18 14.02 23.12
CA GLU A 69 2.33 14.35 23.98
C GLU A 69 2.32 15.82 24.43
N LYS A 70 1.96 16.74 23.52
CA LYS A 70 1.76 18.16 23.87
C LYS A 70 0.63 18.33 24.88
N TRP A 71 -0.49 17.63 24.67
CA TRP A 71 -1.64 17.68 25.57
C TRP A 71 -1.30 17.12 26.97
N LYS A 72 -0.59 15.99 27.06
CA LYS A 72 -0.13 15.42 28.34
C LYS A 72 0.71 16.41 29.13
N LYS A 73 1.70 17.04 28.48
CA LYS A 73 2.58 18.04 29.09
C LYS A 73 1.79 19.27 29.55
N LYS A 74 0.88 19.79 28.72
CA LYS A 74 0.08 20.97 29.06
C LYS A 74 -0.82 20.75 30.28
N ASN A 75 -1.36 19.55 30.44
CA ASN A 75 -2.31 19.22 31.50
C ASN A 75 -1.67 18.47 32.68
N ASN A 76 -0.33 18.36 32.71
CA ASN A 76 0.42 17.66 33.75
C ASN A 76 -0.05 16.21 33.99
N VAL A 77 -0.50 15.54 32.92
CA VAL A 77 -1.05 14.18 33.00
C VAL A 77 0.08 13.19 33.23
N GLN A 78 0.03 12.47 34.35
CA GLN A 78 0.97 11.39 34.66
C GLN A 78 0.34 10.03 34.36
N VAL A 79 1.10 9.19 33.66
CA VAL A 79 0.70 7.79 33.43
C VAL A 79 1.08 7.01 34.68
N VAL A 80 0.07 6.59 35.45
CA VAL A 80 0.27 5.69 36.60
C VAL A 80 0.16 4.26 36.09
N GLN A 81 1.25 3.49 36.17
CA GLN A 81 1.22 2.05 35.92
C GLN A 81 0.94 1.35 37.25
N ASN A 82 -0.13 0.54 37.29
CA ASN A 82 -0.36 -0.46 38.36
C ASN A 82 0.31 -1.79 37.98
#